data_AF-A0A834JQV8-F1
#
_entry.id   AF-A0A834JQV8-F1
#
_cell.length_a   1.000
_cell.length_b   1.000
_cell.length_c   1.000
_cell.angle_alpha   90.00
_cell.angle_beta   90.00
_cell.angle_gamma   90.00
#
_symmetry.space_group_name_H-M   'P 1'
#
loop_
_entity.id
_entity.type
_entity.pdbx_description
1 polymer ?
#
loop_
_entity_poly.entity_id
_entity_poly.type
_entity_poly.pdbx_seq_one_letter_code
_entity_poly.pdbx_strand_id
1 'polypeptide(L)' 'MNAIFKIGYFPIYWKIMQIILIPKPGKSSEEVTSYRPISLLPITFKLFEKLLLRRLKPAINDHKKQSINSAFNNKHQN' A
#
# COMPACT_ATOMS: atom_id res chain seq x y z
N MET A 1 3.20 18.01 7.04
CA MET A 1 2.64 17.41 5.80
C MET A 1 2.07 18.42 4.81
N ASN A 2 1.34 19.46 5.22
CA ASN A 2 0.80 20.44 4.25
C ASN A 2 1.88 21.13 3.40
N ALA A 3 3.07 21.39 3.97
CA ALA A 3 4.21 21.93 3.23
C ALA A 3 4.62 21.01 2.06
N ILE A 4 4.61 19.68 2.24
CA ILE A 4 4.98 18.69 1.21
C ILE A 4 4.11 18.86 -0.04
N PHE A 5 2.80 19.07 0.13
CA PHE A 5 1.89 19.31 -1.00
C PHE A 5 2.14 20.64 -1.70
N LYS A 6 2.64 21.65 -0.98
CA LYS A 6 2.95 22.97 -1.55
C LYS A 6 4.29 22.99 -2.28
N ILE A 7 5.30 22.32 -1.73
CA ILE A 7 6.69 22.37 -2.21
C ILE A 7 7.05 21.16 -3.09
N GLY A 8 6.22 20.12 -3.14
CA GLY A 8 6.46 18.90 -3.91
C GLY A 8 7.62 18.01 -3.40
N TYR A 9 8.18 18.31 -2.23
CA TYR A 9 9.36 17.62 -1.70
C TYR A 9 9.01 16.71 -0.51
N PHE A 10 9.50 15.47 -0.58
CA PHE A 10 9.41 14.49 0.50
C PHE A 10 10.79 14.27 1.13
N PRO A 11 10.91 14.25 2.47
CA PRO A 11 12.15 13.89 3.14
C PRO A 11 12.66 12.53 2.67
N ILE A 12 13.98 12.40 2.48
CA ILE A 12 14.61 11.16 2.00
C ILE A 12 14.25 9.95 2.86
N TYR A 13 14.18 10.12 4.18
CA TYR A 13 13.81 9.06 5.12
C TYR A 13 12.41 8.49 4.92
N TRP A 14 11.50 9.23 4.28
CA TRP A 14 10.16 8.73 3.97
C TRP A 14 10.15 7.84 2.73
N LYS A 15 11.21 7.89 1.92
CA LYS A 15 11.41 7.05 0.74
C LYS A 15 12.18 5.76 1.07
N ILE A 16 12.74 5.66 2.27
CA ILE A 16 13.43 4.47 2.75
C ILE A 16 12.39 3.55 3.39
N MET A 17 12.41 2.28 3.00
CA MET A 17 11.53 1.24 3.51
C MET A 17 12.34 -0.01 3.83
N GLN A 18 11.87 -0.81 4.77
CA GLN A 18 12.47 -2.10 5.10
C GLN A 18 11.78 -3.19 4.29
N ILE A 19 12.56 -4.02 3.58
CA ILE A 19 12.02 -5.18 2.86
C ILE A 19 12.04 -6.39 3.80
N ILE A 20 10.89 -7.04 3.95
CA ILE A 20 10.78 -8.32 4.68
C ILE A 20 10.33 -9.40 3.71
N LEU A 21 10.97 -10.57 3.80
CA LEU A 21 10.64 -11.75 3.00
C LEU A 21 9.65 -12.63 3.76
N ILE A 22 8.46 -12.84 3.20
CA ILE A 22 7.46 -13.76 3.75
C ILE A 22 7.49 -15.08 2.96
N PRO A 23 7.70 -16.24 3.61
CA PRO A 23 7.72 -17.52 2.91
C PRO A 23 6.36 -17.87 2.31
N LYS A 24 6.36 -18.48 1.12
CA LYS A 24 5.17 -19.07 0.49
C LYS A 24 4.90 -20.44 1.13
N PRO A 25 3.63 -20.76 1.46
CA PRO A 25 3.30 -22.08 1.99
C PRO A 25 3.57 -23.15 0.93
N GLY A 26 4.13 -24.29 1.36
CA GLY A 26 4.37 -25.45 0.49
C GLY A 26 5.53 -25.33 -0.50
N LYS A 27 6.44 -24.37 -0.32
CA LYS A 27 7.64 -24.23 -1.16
C LYS A 27 8.92 -24.38 -0.35
N SER A 28 9.98 -24.87 -1.00
CA SER A 28 11.31 -25.05 -0.38
C SER A 28 11.89 -23.71 0.06
N SER A 29 12.50 -23.63 1.24
CA SER A 29 13.10 -22.38 1.76
C SER A 29 14.43 -22.02 1.08
N GLU A 30 14.99 -22.92 0.28
CA GLU A 30 16.29 -22.73 -0.37
C GLU A 30 16.19 -21.85 -1.64
N GLU A 31 15.00 -21.73 -2.22
CA GLU A 31 14.79 -20.93 -3.42
C GLU A 31 14.33 -19.52 -3.08
N VAL A 32 14.98 -18.51 -3.66
CA VAL A 32 14.57 -17.09 -3.52
C VAL A 32 13.12 -16.87 -4.00
N THR A 33 12.69 -17.65 -5.00
CA THR A 33 11.32 -17.57 -5.55
C THR A 33 10.25 -18.04 -4.56
N SER A 34 10.64 -18.70 -3.48
CA SER A 34 9.76 -19.16 -2.41
C SER A 34 9.33 -18.05 -1.46
N TYR A 35 9.89 -16.85 -1.57
CA TYR A 35 9.50 -15.71 -0.75
C TYR A 35 8.63 -14.69 -1.49
N ARG A 36 7.86 -13.94 -0.72
CA ARG A 36 7.11 -12.75 -1.13
C ARG A 36 7.75 -11.55 -0.45
N PRO A 37 8.44 -10.66 -1.17
CA PRO A 37 8.93 -9.42 -0.57
C PRO A 37 7.76 -8.51 -0.24
N ILE A 38 7.74 -8.00 0.98
CA ILE A 38 6.85 -6.91 1.41
C ILE A 38 7.67 -5.71 1.84
N SER A 39 7.14 -4.53 1.55
CA SER A 39 7.75 -3.26 1.93
C SER A 39 7.11 -2.72 3.21
N LEU A 40 7.88 -2.66 4.29
CA LEU A 40 7.48 -1.97 5.51
C LEU A 40 7.77 -0.47 5.38
N LEU A 41 6.69 0.29 5.26
CA LEU A 41 6.71 1.73 5.20
C LEU A 41 6.98 2.34 6.59
N PRO A 42 7.79 3.42 6.68
CA PRO A 42 7.94 4.17 7.92
C PRO A 42 6.59 4.77 8.34
N ILE A 43 6.40 4.93 9.66
CA ILE A 43 5.13 5.39 10.25
C ILE A 43 4.68 6.72 9.64
N THR A 44 5.63 7.61 9.35
CA THR A 44 5.37 8.91 8.73
C THR A 44 4.74 8.78 7.34
N PHE A 45 5.26 7.88 6.50
CA PHE A 45 4.71 7.62 5.17
C PHE A 45 3.35 6.93 5.27
N LYS A 46 3.18 6.00 6.22
CA LYS A 46 1.90 5.31 6.47
C LYS A 46 0.80 6.28 6.91
N LEU A 47 1.14 7.28 7.71
CA LEU A 47 0.22 8.36 8.08
C LEU A 47 -0.10 9.24 6.86
N PHE A 48 0.89 9.54 6.03
CA PHE A 48 0.71 10.34 4.82
C PHE A 48 -0.25 9.65 3.84
N GLU A 49 -0.06 8.36 3.59
CA GLU A 49 -0.93 7.54 2.76
C GLU A 49 -2.39 7.59 3.25
N LYS A 50 -2.62 7.42 4.56
CA LYS A 50 -3.98 7.51 5.14
C LYS A 50 -4.60 8.89 4.91
N LEU A 51 -3.83 9.96 5.08
CA LEU A 51 -4.33 11.32 4.84
C LEU A 51 -4.61 11.58 3.36
N LEU A 52 -3.74 11.10 2.47
CA LEU A 52 -3.91 11.20 1.03
C LEU A 52 -5.15 10.42 0.57
N LEU A 53 -5.29 9.17 1.02
CA LEU A 53 -6.44 8.33 0.73
C LEU A 53 -7.74 8.99 1.20
N ARG A 54 -7.78 9.56 2.41
CA ARG A 54 -8.97 10.30 2.90
C ARG A 54 -9.35 11.47 1.99
N ARG A 55 -8.36 12.18 1.43
CA ARG A 55 -8.60 13.32 0.52
C ARG A 55 -9.01 12.88 -0.88
N LEU A 56 -8.45 11.77 -1.39
CA LEU A 56 -8.74 11.27 -2.74
C LEU A 56 -9.99 10.39 -2.81
N LYS A 57 -10.39 9.74 -1.70
CA LYS A 57 -11.51 8.80 -1.66
C LYS A 57 -12.82 9.38 -2.21
N PRO A 58 -13.22 10.63 -1.91
CA PRO A 58 -14.42 11.22 -2.51
C PRO A 58 -14.33 11.26 -4.05
N ALA A 59 -13.25 11.86 -4.59
CA ALA A 59 -13.04 11.96 -6.04
C ALA A 59 -12.94 10.59 -6.73
N ILE A 60 -12.29 9.61 -6.10
CA ILE A 60 -12.19 8.26 -6.65
C ILE A 60 -13.55 7.56 -6.64
N ASN A 61 -14.35 7.71 -5.58
CA ASN A 61 -15.65 7.06 -5.49
C ASN A 61 -16.64 7.58 -6.54
N ASP A 62 -16.54 8.87 -6.89
CA ASP A 62 -17.32 9.47 -7.96
C ASP A 62 -17.01 8.82 -9.33
N HIS A 63 -15.75 8.42 -9.56
CA HIS A 63 -15.32 7.69 -10.77
C HIS A 63 -15.45 6.16 -10.68
N LYS A 64 -15.45 5.56 -9.48
CA LYS A 64 -15.37 4.11 -9.26
C LYS A 64 -16.73 3.39 -9.26
N LYS A 65 -17.85 4.12 -9.37
CA LYS A 65 -19.18 3.51 -9.64
C LYS A 65 -19.20 2.64 -10.91
N GLN A 66 -18.19 2.69 -11.78
CA GLN A 66 -18.20 1.98 -13.07
C GLN A 66 -17.37 0.69 -13.17
N SER A 67 -16.52 0.25 -12.21
CA SER A 67 -15.67 -0.94 -12.52
C SER A 67 -15.16 -1.87 -11.40
N ILE A 68 -14.95 -1.46 -10.14
CA ILE A 68 -13.92 -2.16 -9.32
C ILE A 68 -14.46 -2.97 -8.13
N ASN A 69 -15.77 -2.95 -7.82
CA ASN A 69 -16.29 -3.64 -6.62
C ASN A 69 -16.44 -5.18 -6.75
N SER A 70 -16.13 -5.78 -7.91
CA SER A 70 -16.37 -7.21 -8.17
C SER A 70 -15.31 -8.17 -7.60
N ALA A 71 -14.08 -7.71 -7.31
CA ALA A 71 -12.97 -8.62 -6.97
C ALA A 71 -12.69 -8.77 -5.46
N PHE A 72 -13.00 -7.77 -4.62
CA PHE A 72 -12.57 -7.76 -3.21
C PHE A 72 -13.66 -8.11 -2.19
N ASN A 73 -14.95 -8.13 -2.56
CA ASN A 73 -16.06 -8.38 -1.61
C ASN A 73 -16.56 -9.85 -1.58
N ASN A 74 -16.13 -10.70 -2.51
CA ASN A 74 -16.64 -12.09 -2.66
C ASN A 74 -15.94 -13.14 -1.78
N LYS A 75 -15.39 -12.77 -0.62
CA LYS A 75 -14.72 -13.74 0.28
C LYS A 75 -15.18 -13.72 1.74
N HIS A 76 -16.32 -13.10 2.04
CA HIS A 76 -16.90 -13.11 3.39
C HIS A 76 -18.35 -13.59 3.44
N GLN A 77 -18.72 -14.53 2.55
CA GLN A 77 -19.92 -15.35 2.72
C GLN A 77 -19.59 -16.79 2.32
N ASN A 78 -19.18 -17.57 3.30
CA ASN A 78 -19.36 -19.02 3.44
C ASN A 78 -19.10 -19.37 4.91
#